data_AF-A0A9D3XNQ8-F1
#
_entry.id   AF-A0A9D3XNQ8-F1
#
_cell.length_a   1.000
_cell.length_b   1.000
_cell.length_c   1.000
_cell.angle_alpha   90.00
_cell.angle_beta   90.00
_cell.angle_gamma   90.00
#
_symmetry.space_group_name_H-M   'P 1'
#
loop_
_entity.id
_entity.type
_entity.pdbx_description
1 polymer ?
#
loop_
_entity_poly.entity_id
_entity_poly.type
_entity_poly.pdbx_seq_one_letter_code
_entity_poly.pdbx_strand_id
1 'polypeptide(L)'
;MDKTPTWRPGSLTGNSELFFSFGVIADIQYADLEDGYNFWGSRRRYYRHSLNLLQSAIDEWNKEDSQLEFVLQLGDIIDGFNAQHKTSESALRRVMNKFKKLRIPIHHTWGNHELYNFTRDYLTQSELNSKSLEDQIFLGSAANGQDSPGATAEEHYYAYHFSPVPKFRFILLDAYDLSILGRDKSTQKYQDSLKLLKEKNPNENLNSPTGLAEPQFVEFNGGFSKAQLDWFNEVLTFSDTNQEKVVVVSHIPVHPGSTESVCLAWNYKDALSVIHSHQCVVCFLAGHLHDGGYYLDSHGVHHLTLEGIVETPPESHAFGTIHVYDDKLVLKGRGRIPDKVMYYTG
;
A
#
# COMPACT_ATOMS: atom_id res chain seq x y z
N MET A 1 29.91 -22.07 -36.07
CA MET A 1 28.98 -20.94 -36.23
C MET A 1 28.22 -20.85 -34.93
N ASP A 2 28.68 -20.00 -34.03
CA ASP A 2 27.98 -19.70 -32.78
C ASP A 2 28.39 -18.27 -32.43
N LYS A 3 27.45 -17.33 -32.55
CA LYS A 3 27.67 -15.92 -32.24
C LYS A 3 26.83 -15.57 -31.03
N THR A 4 27.37 -15.84 -29.85
CA THR A 4 26.95 -15.20 -28.61
C THR A 4 27.17 -13.68 -28.72
N PRO A 5 26.15 -12.83 -28.53
CA PRO A 5 26.36 -11.39 -28.51
C PRO A 5 27.04 -11.01 -27.19
N THR A 6 28.29 -10.56 -27.28
CA THR A 6 28.99 -9.89 -26.17
C THR A 6 28.40 -8.48 -26.02
N TRP A 7 27.62 -8.25 -24.97
CA TRP A 7 27.20 -6.89 -24.58
C TRP A 7 28.42 -6.10 -24.10
N ARG A 8 28.66 -4.94 -24.72
CA ARG A 8 29.64 -3.95 -24.24
C ARG A 8 28.89 -2.93 -23.37
N PRO A 9 29.44 -2.50 -22.23
CA PRO A 9 28.88 -1.38 -21.50
C PRO A 9 29.12 -0.12 -22.35
N GLY A 10 28.06 0.35 -23.00
CA GLY A 10 28.00 1.71 -23.53
C GLY A 10 27.98 2.69 -22.35
N SER A 11 28.84 3.70 -22.42
CA SER A 11 28.89 4.83 -21.51
C SER A 11 27.53 5.55 -21.44
N LEU A 12 26.70 5.21 -20.46
CA LEU A 12 25.50 5.97 -20.09
C LEU A 12 25.89 7.09 -19.12
N THR A 13 26.56 8.11 -19.64
CA THR A 13 26.67 9.42 -18.97
C THR A 13 25.68 10.37 -19.63
N GLY A 14 24.39 10.03 -19.55
CA GLY A 14 23.32 11.02 -19.57
C GLY A 14 22.91 11.20 -18.11
N ASN A 15 23.19 12.36 -17.51
CA ASN A 15 22.67 12.66 -16.18
C ASN A 15 21.14 12.73 -16.30
N SER A 16 20.48 11.63 -15.98
CA SER A 16 19.04 11.57 -15.80
C SER A 16 18.66 12.50 -14.64
N GLU A 17 17.81 13.49 -14.93
CA GLU A 17 17.43 14.55 -14.00
C GLU A 17 16.49 13.99 -12.91
N LEU A 18 16.81 14.28 -11.65
CA LEU A 18 15.95 13.94 -10.52
C LEU A 18 14.72 14.85 -10.57
N PHE A 19 13.52 14.28 -10.69
CA PHE A 19 12.28 15.05 -10.65
C PHE A 19 11.86 15.40 -9.23
N PHE A 20 11.73 14.38 -8.38
CA PHE A 20 11.37 14.51 -6.98
C PHE A 20 11.72 13.22 -6.25
N SER A 21 11.54 13.22 -4.93
CA SER A 21 11.68 12.04 -4.09
C SER A 21 10.46 11.90 -3.17
N PHE A 22 10.20 10.69 -2.71
CA PHE A 22 9.19 10.44 -1.68
C PHE A 22 9.64 9.34 -0.72
N GLY A 23 9.25 9.45 0.54
CA GLY A 23 9.57 8.44 1.56
C GLY A 23 8.55 7.30 1.50
N VAL A 24 8.97 6.09 1.89
CA VAL A 24 8.10 4.92 1.99
C VAL A 24 8.34 4.15 3.29
N ILE A 25 7.26 3.71 3.93
CA ILE A 25 7.27 2.92 5.16
C ILE A 25 5.99 2.07 5.26
N ALA A 26 6.08 0.88 5.84
CA ALA A 26 4.95 -0.05 5.95
C ALA A 26 4.89 -0.72 7.33
N ASP A 27 3.68 -1.12 7.72
CA ASP A 27 3.39 -2.02 8.85
C ASP A 27 4.11 -1.62 10.15
N ILE A 28 3.89 -0.37 10.59
CA ILE A 28 4.43 0.16 11.85
C ILE A 28 3.86 -0.63 13.02
N GLN A 29 2.57 -0.95 12.96
CA GLN A 29 1.79 -1.71 13.96
C GLN A 29 2.20 -1.39 15.40
N TYR A 30 2.21 -0.10 15.75
CA TYR A 30 2.52 0.31 17.10
C TYR A 30 1.48 -0.19 18.11
N ALA A 31 1.94 -0.72 19.23
CA ALA A 31 1.15 -0.92 20.45
C ALA A 31 2.03 -0.76 21.68
N ASP A 32 1.46 -0.29 22.79
CA ASP A 32 2.17 -0.17 24.07
C ASP A 32 2.25 -1.51 24.82
N LEU A 33 2.76 -2.53 24.14
CA LEU A 33 2.82 -3.92 24.59
C LEU A 33 4.26 -4.44 24.57
N GLU A 34 4.52 -5.48 25.36
CA GLU A 34 5.76 -6.25 25.23
C GLU A 34 5.85 -6.90 23.86
N ASP A 35 7.08 -7.17 23.40
CA ASP A 35 7.32 -7.90 22.16
C ASP A 35 6.53 -9.21 22.13
N GLY A 36 5.93 -9.50 20.99
CA GLY A 36 5.15 -10.71 20.77
C GLY A 36 5.62 -11.45 19.54
N TYR A 37 4.72 -12.25 18.99
CA TYR A 37 4.93 -12.96 17.74
C TYR A 37 3.74 -12.77 16.81
N ASN A 38 3.96 -13.00 15.51
CA ASN A 38 2.88 -13.10 14.55
C ASN A 38 1.92 -14.26 14.91
N PHE A 39 0.78 -14.32 14.23
CA PHE A 39 -0.27 -15.32 14.50
C PHE A 39 0.26 -16.76 14.47
N TRP A 40 1.24 -17.05 13.61
CA TRP A 40 1.84 -18.38 13.45
C TRP A 40 2.98 -18.68 14.45
N GLY A 41 3.34 -17.73 15.32
CA GLY A 41 4.45 -17.88 16.27
C GLY A 41 5.84 -17.95 15.63
N SER A 42 5.97 -17.61 14.34
CA SER A 42 7.18 -17.80 13.53
C SER A 42 8.03 -16.54 13.36
N ARG A 43 7.46 -15.36 13.59
CA ARG A 43 8.14 -14.06 13.47
C ARG A 43 7.89 -13.24 14.73
N ARG A 44 8.95 -12.60 15.25
CA ARG A 44 8.87 -11.73 16.43
C ARG A 44 8.36 -10.35 16.02
N ARG A 45 7.46 -9.77 16.82
CA ARG A 45 6.89 -8.43 16.63
C ARG A 45 7.33 -7.49 17.75
N TYR A 46 7.88 -6.34 17.40
CA TYR A 46 8.50 -5.36 18.29
C TYR A 46 7.62 -4.10 18.46
N TYR A 47 6.45 -4.26 19.09
CA TYR A 47 5.37 -3.26 19.08
C TYR A 47 5.76 -1.88 19.62
N ARG A 48 6.47 -1.78 20.74
CA ARG A 48 6.90 -0.47 21.26
C ARG A 48 8.06 0.10 20.45
N HIS A 49 8.94 -0.78 19.98
CA HIS A 49 10.14 -0.36 19.27
C HIS A 49 9.82 0.22 17.89
N SER A 50 8.73 -0.19 17.24
CA SER A 50 8.29 0.37 15.96
C SER A 50 8.13 1.90 15.98
N LEU A 51 7.72 2.47 17.11
CA LEU A 51 7.61 3.93 17.27
C LEU A 51 8.98 4.63 17.31
N ASN A 52 10.03 3.94 17.75
CA ASN A 52 11.40 4.45 17.71
C ASN A 52 11.95 4.41 16.28
N LEU A 53 11.70 3.31 15.55
CA LEU A 53 12.05 3.21 14.14
C LEU A 53 11.32 4.28 13.31
N LEU A 54 10.04 4.52 13.57
CA LEU A 54 9.33 5.62 12.92
C LEU A 54 9.96 6.98 13.22
N GLN A 55 10.32 7.26 14.48
CA GLN A 55 10.99 8.51 14.83
C GLN A 55 12.33 8.66 14.08
N SER A 56 13.09 7.58 13.98
CA SER A 56 14.37 7.55 13.25
C SER A 56 14.17 7.84 11.76
N ALA A 57 13.17 7.21 11.10
CA ALA A 57 12.83 7.50 9.71
C ALA A 57 12.47 8.98 9.49
N ILE A 58 11.64 9.54 10.36
CA ILE A 58 11.25 10.96 10.30
C ILE A 58 12.46 11.88 10.48
N ASP A 59 13.36 11.56 11.42
CA ASP A 59 14.56 12.35 11.67
C ASP A 59 15.54 12.30 10.50
N GLU A 60 15.56 11.19 9.74
CA GLU A 60 16.36 11.06 8.52
C GLU A 60 15.73 11.85 7.36
N TRP A 61 14.45 11.63 7.06
CA TRP A 61 13.74 12.36 6.00
C TRP A 61 13.77 13.88 6.20
N ASN A 62 13.67 14.37 7.43
CA ASN A 62 13.77 15.81 7.71
C ASN A 62 15.19 16.39 7.50
N LYS A 63 16.22 15.55 7.42
CA LYS A 63 17.62 15.93 7.14
C LYS A 63 18.01 15.70 5.69
N GLU A 64 17.26 14.88 4.94
CA GLU A 64 17.52 14.65 3.54
C GLU A 64 17.37 15.95 2.75
N ASP A 65 18.43 16.33 2.05
CA ASP A 65 18.48 17.52 1.17
C ASP A 65 17.86 17.23 -0.22
N SER A 66 17.36 16.01 -0.43
CA SER A 66 16.58 15.67 -1.62
C SER A 66 15.25 16.41 -1.61
N GLN A 67 14.74 16.73 -2.79
CA GLN A 67 13.39 17.27 -3.01
C GLN A 67 12.33 16.22 -2.63
N LEU A 68 12.18 15.98 -1.33
CA LEU A 68 11.26 15.02 -0.74
C LEU A 68 9.88 15.68 -0.64
N GLU A 69 8.95 15.27 -1.50
CA GLU A 69 7.66 15.95 -1.64
C GLU A 69 6.59 15.41 -0.67
N PHE A 70 6.63 14.11 -0.38
CA PHE A 70 5.67 13.43 0.50
C PHE A 70 6.22 12.10 1.03
N VAL A 71 5.48 11.48 1.94
CA VAL A 71 5.70 10.09 2.39
C VAL A 71 4.47 9.25 2.09
N LEU A 72 4.68 8.02 1.61
CA LEU A 72 3.66 6.98 1.56
C LEU A 72 3.82 6.07 2.79
N GLN A 73 2.77 6.00 3.62
CA GLN A 73 2.65 5.01 4.67
C GLN A 73 1.66 3.93 4.23
N LEU A 74 2.15 2.69 4.08
CA LEU A 74 1.44 1.61 3.37
C LEU A 74 0.50 0.78 4.25
N GLY A 75 -0.20 1.42 5.19
CA GLY A 75 -1.17 0.77 6.08
C GLY A 75 -0.54 0.14 7.33
N ASP A 76 -1.40 -0.37 8.18
CA ASP A 76 -1.09 -1.02 9.45
C ASP A 76 -0.22 -0.15 10.37
N ILE A 77 -0.72 1.05 10.66
CA ILE A 77 -0.02 2.07 11.46
C ILE A 77 0.03 1.72 12.95
N ILE A 78 -1.02 1.09 13.48
CA ILE A 78 -1.14 0.61 14.86
C ILE A 78 -1.60 -0.84 14.88
N ASP A 79 -1.20 -1.61 15.88
CA ASP A 79 -1.59 -3.03 15.96
C ASP A 79 -3.06 -3.21 16.37
N GLY A 80 -3.68 -4.32 15.98
CA GLY A 80 -5.07 -4.69 16.27
C GLY A 80 -5.28 -5.05 17.74
N PHE A 81 -4.21 -5.41 18.45
CA PHE A 81 -4.23 -5.59 19.90
C PHE A 81 -4.65 -4.31 20.63
N ASN A 82 -4.42 -3.12 20.06
CA ASN A 82 -4.92 -1.90 20.69
C ASN A 82 -6.46 -1.89 20.81
N ALA A 83 -7.19 -2.49 19.86
CA ALA A 83 -8.65 -2.63 19.95
C ALA A 83 -9.02 -3.55 21.12
N GLN A 84 -8.32 -4.67 21.27
CA GLN A 84 -8.52 -5.65 22.34
C GLN A 84 -8.25 -5.04 23.72
N HIS A 85 -7.25 -4.16 23.82
CA HIS A 85 -6.89 -3.45 25.03
C HIS A 85 -7.61 -2.10 25.23
N LYS A 86 -8.48 -1.69 24.29
CA LYS A 86 -9.20 -0.40 24.31
C LYS A 86 -8.26 0.82 24.33
N THR A 87 -7.14 0.73 23.61
CA THR A 87 -6.09 1.77 23.54
C THR A 87 -5.94 2.39 22.14
N SER A 88 -6.77 2.01 21.16
CA SER A 88 -6.64 2.40 19.75
C SER A 88 -6.42 3.90 19.51
N GLU A 89 -7.26 4.78 20.07
CA GLU A 89 -7.11 6.23 19.90
C GLU A 89 -5.82 6.78 20.53
N SER A 90 -5.42 6.22 21.68
CA SER A 90 -4.20 6.65 22.37
C SER A 90 -2.95 6.20 21.61
N ALA A 91 -2.99 5.00 21.03
CA ALA A 91 -1.92 4.47 20.19
C ALA A 91 -1.80 5.27 18.90
N LEU A 92 -2.91 5.51 18.20
CA LEU A 92 -2.94 6.34 16.99
C LEU A 92 -2.38 7.73 17.27
N ARG A 93 -2.82 8.38 18.35
CA ARG A 93 -2.31 9.70 18.76
C ARG A 93 -0.81 9.71 19.00
N ARG A 94 -0.24 8.66 19.60
CA ARG A 94 1.22 8.56 19.81
C ARG A 94 1.96 8.48 18.48
N VAL A 95 1.46 7.70 17.53
CA VAL A 95 2.04 7.61 16.18
C VAL A 95 1.88 8.93 15.42
N MET A 96 0.69 9.52 15.40
CA MET A 96 0.45 10.80 14.71
C MET A 96 1.27 11.95 15.32
N ASN A 97 1.53 11.95 16.62
CA ASN A 97 2.44 12.91 17.26
C ASN A 97 3.89 12.78 16.78
N LYS A 98 4.32 11.60 16.32
CA LYS A 98 5.60 11.45 15.61
C LYS A 98 5.51 12.06 14.22
N PHE A 99 4.49 11.69 13.44
CA PHE A 99 4.28 12.19 12.09
C PHE A 99 4.14 13.71 11.99
N LYS A 100 3.57 14.39 13.00
CA LYS A 100 3.50 15.85 13.09
C LYS A 100 4.87 16.56 13.07
N LYS A 101 5.97 15.83 13.29
CA LYS A 101 7.33 16.35 13.17
C LYS A 101 7.87 16.33 11.75
N LEU A 102 7.23 15.60 10.85
CA LEU A 102 7.58 15.57 9.44
C LEU A 102 7.08 16.88 8.78
N ARG A 103 7.91 17.48 7.93
CA ARG A 103 7.64 18.80 7.32
C ARG A 103 6.85 18.74 6.01
N ILE A 104 6.56 17.53 5.56
CA ILE A 104 5.98 17.22 4.25
C ILE A 104 4.71 16.38 4.44
N PRO A 105 3.77 16.40 3.48
CA PRO A 105 2.54 15.63 3.57
C PRO A 105 2.79 14.11 3.60
N ILE A 106 1.81 13.39 4.17
CA ILE A 106 1.81 11.93 4.25
C ILE A 106 0.51 11.42 3.64
N HIS A 107 0.64 10.42 2.77
CA HIS A 107 -0.48 9.67 2.24
C HIS A 107 -0.56 8.32 2.97
N HIS A 108 -1.73 8.06 3.55
CA HIS A 108 -2.01 6.87 4.33
C HIS A 108 -2.89 5.94 3.50
N THR A 109 -2.44 4.71 3.23
CA THR A 109 -3.37 3.62 2.88
C THR A 109 -3.97 3.02 4.15
N TRP A 110 -5.13 2.39 4.06
CA TRP A 110 -5.72 1.64 5.17
C TRP A 110 -5.45 0.15 5.01
N GLY A 111 -4.85 -0.44 6.03
CA GLY A 111 -4.61 -1.85 6.20
C GLY A 111 -5.69 -2.55 7.02
N ASN A 112 -5.56 -3.86 7.22
CA ASN A 112 -6.49 -4.64 8.04
C ASN A 112 -6.44 -4.17 9.50
N HIS A 113 -5.27 -3.76 9.99
CA HIS A 113 -5.13 -3.32 11.37
C HIS A 113 -5.81 -1.96 11.64
N GLU A 114 -5.93 -1.08 10.65
CA GLU A 114 -6.80 0.10 10.78
C GLU A 114 -8.25 -0.34 11.03
N LEU A 115 -8.74 -1.33 10.26
CA LEU A 115 -10.12 -1.82 10.31
C LEU A 115 -10.40 -2.77 11.48
N TYR A 116 -9.37 -3.32 12.14
CA TYR A 116 -9.49 -3.97 13.45
C TYR A 116 -9.73 -2.97 14.57
N ASN A 117 -9.19 -1.75 14.43
CA ASN A 117 -9.23 -0.73 15.47
C ASN A 117 -10.42 0.23 15.33
N PHE A 118 -10.82 0.52 14.10
CA PHE A 118 -11.73 1.62 13.80
C PHE A 118 -12.77 1.23 12.74
N THR A 119 -13.94 1.86 12.81
CA THR A 119 -14.92 1.82 11.72
C THR A 119 -14.46 2.72 10.57
N ARG A 120 -15.00 2.50 9.37
CA ARG A 120 -14.75 3.41 8.23
C ARG A 120 -15.23 4.82 8.50
N ASP A 121 -16.37 4.98 9.19
CA ASP A 121 -16.86 6.28 9.65
C ASP A 121 -15.85 7.03 10.55
N TYR A 122 -15.14 6.31 11.43
CA TYR A 122 -14.09 6.93 12.23
C TYR A 122 -12.88 7.31 11.37
N LEU A 123 -12.41 6.37 10.53
CA LEU A 123 -11.22 6.58 9.71
C LEU A 123 -11.37 7.78 8.76
N THR A 124 -12.54 7.95 8.14
CA THR A 124 -12.87 9.09 7.27
C THR A 124 -12.82 10.45 7.99
N GLN A 125 -12.99 10.48 9.31
CA GLN A 125 -12.93 11.70 10.13
C GLN A 125 -11.59 11.87 10.86
N SER A 126 -10.67 10.92 10.69
CA SER A 126 -9.40 10.87 11.40
C SER A 126 -8.25 11.50 10.61
N GLU A 127 -7.10 11.66 11.27
CA GLU A 127 -5.85 12.09 10.62
C GLU A 127 -5.33 11.07 9.58
N LEU A 128 -5.90 9.86 9.52
CA LEU A 128 -5.59 8.84 8.50
C LEU A 128 -6.38 9.02 7.20
N ASN A 129 -7.33 9.96 7.14
CA ASN A 129 -7.95 10.35 5.88
C ASN A 129 -7.10 11.41 5.18
N SER A 130 -6.16 10.95 4.35
CA SER A 130 -5.32 11.82 3.52
C SER A 130 -5.91 12.12 2.15
N LYS A 131 -7.20 11.81 1.93
CA LYS A 131 -7.90 12.11 0.66
C LYS A 131 -8.08 13.61 0.41
N SER A 132 -7.95 14.46 1.43
CA SER A 132 -7.87 15.91 1.22
C SER A 132 -6.68 16.35 0.36
N LEU A 133 -5.72 15.46 0.10
CA LEU A 133 -4.58 15.66 -0.80
C LEU A 133 -4.87 15.20 -2.25
N GLU A 134 -6.09 14.76 -2.55
CA GLU A 134 -6.52 14.35 -3.89
C GLU A 134 -6.47 15.51 -4.89
N ASP A 135 -6.08 15.21 -6.14
CA ASP A 135 -6.14 16.19 -7.23
C ASP A 135 -7.60 16.57 -7.52
N GLN A 136 -7.85 17.86 -7.76
CA GLN A 136 -9.18 18.36 -8.15
C GLN A 136 -9.54 18.11 -9.63
N ILE A 137 -8.78 17.26 -10.33
CA ILE A 137 -9.08 16.92 -11.73
C ILE A 137 -10.30 16.00 -11.73
N PHE A 138 -11.43 16.54 -12.17
CA PHE A 138 -12.67 15.78 -12.27
C PHE A 138 -12.61 14.81 -13.45
N LEU A 139 -12.31 13.54 -13.17
CA LEU A 139 -12.34 12.46 -14.15
C LEU A 139 -13.75 11.84 -14.19
N GLY A 140 -14.56 12.28 -15.16
CA GLY A 140 -15.75 11.56 -15.62
C GLY A 140 -16.69 11.01 -14.53
N SER A 141 -17.14 9.76 -14.68
CA SER A 141 -18.19 9.07 -13.91
C SER A 141 -17.97 9.00 -12.40
N ALA A 142 -16.81 9.43 -11.89
CA ALA A 142 -16.38 9.35 -10.50
C ALA A 142 -17.35 10.02 -9.49
N ALA A 143 -18.23 10.93 -9.92
CA ALA A 143 -19.30 11.45 -9.06
C ALA A 143 -20.36 10.40 -8.67
N ASN A 144 -20.55 9.35 -9.46
CA ASN A 144 -21.66 8.40 -9.22
C ASN A 144 -21.35 7.37 -8.11
N GLY A 145 -20.08 7.15 -7.77
CA GLY A 145 -19.66 6.20 -6.72
C GLY A 145 -19.42 6.82 -5.34
N GLN A 146 -19.30 8.14 -5.25
CA GLN A 146 -18.92 8.85 -4.01
C GLN A 146 -20.01 9.79 -3.50
N ASP A 147 -20.89 10.31 -4.37
CA ASP A 147 -21.95 11.27 -4.01
C ASP A 147 -23.36 10.79 -4.39
N SER A 148 -23.60 9.47 -4.46
CA SER A 148 -24.95 8.94 -4.63
C SER A 148 -25.80 9.34 -3.40
N PRO A 149 -26.89 10.13 -3.56
CA PRO A 149 -27.70 10.58 -2.42
C PRO A 149 -28.28 9.38 -1.67
N GLY A 150 -27.79 9.13 -0.45
CA GLY A 150 -28.26 8.04 0.42
C GLY A 150 -27.27 6.88 0.64
N ALA A 151 -26.09 6.88 0.02
CA ALA A 151 -25.02 5.95 0.38
C ALA A 151 -24.32 6.42 1.67
N THR A 152 -24.14 5.51 2.63
CA THR A 152 -23.39 5.79 3.86
C THR A 152 -21.88 5.64 3.61
N ALA A 153 -21.03 6.29 4.41
CA ALA A 153 -19.56 6.10 4.36
C ALA A 153 -19.14 4.61 4.42
N GLU A 154 -19.98 3.78 5.05
CA GLU A 154 -19.92 2.32 5.11
C GLU A 154 -20.11 1.58 3.76
N GLU A 155 -20.60 2.24 2.70
CA GLU A 155 -20.72 1.69 1.34
C GLU A 155 -19.63 2.22 0.38
N HIS A 156 -18.88 3.25 0.77
CA HIS A 156 -17.83 3.84 -0.06
C HIS A 156 -16.48 3.12 0.11
N TYR A 157 -15.60 3.33 -0.87
CA TYR A 157 -14.19 2.91 -0.83
C TYR A 157 -13.28 4.12 -0.60
N TYR A 158 -12.16 3.91 0.09
CA TYR A 158 -11.15 4.93 0.36
C TYR A 158 -10.01 4.86 -0.68
N ALA A 159 -10.32 5.32 -1.90
CA ALA A 159 -9.35 5.42 -2.98
C ALA A 159 -9.35 6.83 -3.57
N TYR A 160 -8.18 7.27 -4.02
CA TYR A 160 -7.96 8.59 -4.61
C TYR A 160 -6.66 8.63 -5.40
N HIS A 161 -6.49 9.66 -6.22
CA HIS A 161 -5.24 9.89 -6.97
C HIS A 161 -4.73 11.32 -6.81
N PHE A 162 -3.43 11.50 -7.02
CA PHE A 162 -2.82 12.84 -7.02
C PHE A 162 -1.59 12.90 -7.93
N SER A 163 -1.20 14.10 -8.33
CA SER A 163 -0.03 14.35 -9.17
C SER A 163 0.93 15.29 -8.44
N PRO A 164 2.02 14.78 -7.85
CA PRO A 164 2.96 15.62 -7.10
C PRO A 164 3.74 16.56 -8.03
N VAL A 165 4.00 16.12 -9.26
CA VAL A 165 4.66 16.88 -10.33
C VAL A 165 4.06 16.49 -11.69
N PRO A 166 4.14 17.35 -12.72
CA PRO A 166 3.71 16.99 -14.06
C PRO A 166 4.32 15.66 -14.54
N LYS A 167 3.54 14.88 -15.27
CA LYS A 167 3.90 13.54 -15.82
C LYS A 167 3.96 12.40 -14.79
N PHE A 168 3.73 12.64 -13.51
CA PHE A 168 3.64 11.57 -12.52
C PHE A 168 2.31 11.61 -11.80
N ARG A 169 1.70 10.43 -11.65
CA ARG A 169 0.46 10.25 -10.91
C ARG A 169 0.60 9.09 -9.93
N PHE A 170 0.03 9.27 -8.76
CA PHE A 170 -0.07 8.25 -7.73
C PHE A 170 -1.54 7.90 -7.54
N ILE A 171 -1.83 6.61 -7.38
CA ILE A 171 -3.18 6.10 -7.17
C ILE A 171 -3.15 5.25 -5.91
N LEU A 172 -3.88 5.67 -4.87
CA LEU A 172 -4.07 4.87 -3.67
C LEU A 172 -5.37 4.07 -3.80
N LEU A 173 -5.26 2.75 -3.64
CA LEU A 173 -6.38 1.82 -3.70
C LEU A 173 -6.80 1.36 -2.29
N ASP A 174 -8.09 1.10 -2.12
CA ASP A 174 -8.68 0.48 -0.94
C ASP A 174 -8.78 -1.03 -1.16
N ALA A 175 -7.77 -1.75 -0.71
CA ALA A 175 -7.72 -3.22 -0.79
C ALA A 175 -8.71 -3.92 0.15
N TYR A 176 -9.45 -3.18 0.97
CA TYR A 176 -10.48 -3.69 1.86
C TYR A 176 -11.87 -3.21 1.45
N ASP A 177 -12.01 -2.68 0.23
CA ASP A 177 -13.30 -2.29 -0.31
C ASP A 177 -14.26 -3.48 -0.28
N LEU A 178 -13.86 -4.61 -0.87
CA LEU A 178 -14.48 -5.90 -0.59
C LEU A 178 -13.79 -6.53 0.62
N SER A 179 -14.40 -6.45 1.78
CA SER A 179 -13.95 -7.14 2.99
C SER A 179 -15.09 -7.21 4.01
N ILE A 180 -14.90 -8.03 5.04
CA ILE A 180 -15.78 -8.06 6.20
C ILE A 180 -15.25 -7.18 7.35
N LEU A 181 -14.13 -6.49 7.15
CA LEU A 181 -13.45 -5.68 8.16
C LEU A 181 -13.93 -4.22 8.09
N GLY A 182 -14.11 -3.62 9.27
CA GLY A 182 -14.46 -2.20 9.41
C GLY A 182 -15.75 -1.78 8.70
N ARG A 183 -16.64 -2.73 8.39
CA ARG A 183 -17.96 -2.50 7.78
C ARG A 183 -19.09 -2.93 8.71
N ASP A 184 -20.19 -2.19 8.73
CA ASP A 184 -21.41 -2.61 9.43
C ASP A 184 -21.99 -3.89 8.79
N LYS A 185 -22.36 -4.86 9.63
CA LYS A 185 -22.93 -6.14 9.23
C LYS A 185 -24.25 -6.00 8.47
N SER A 186 -24.97 -4.90 8.60
CA SER A 186 -26.21 -4.67 7.86
C SER A 186 -26.00 -4.23 6.41
N THR A 187 -24.79 -3.83 6.03
CA THR A 187 -24.50 -3.33 4.67
C THR A 187 -24.52 -4.45 3.64
N GLN A 188 -24.90 -4.12 2.41
CA GLN A 188 -24.93 -5.09 1.32
C GLN A 188 -23.50 -5.56 1.01
N LYS A 189 -22.54 -4.63 1.01
CA LYS A 189 -21.14 -4.92 0.74
C LYS A 189 -20.50 -5.86 1.77
N TYR A 190 -20.84 -5.75 3.06
CA TYR A 190 -20.41 -6.73 4.07
C TYR A 190 -21.00 -8.12 3.79
N GLN A 191 -22.30 -8.20 3.51
CA GLN A 191 -22.97 -9.49 3.28
C GLN A 191 -22.43 -10.20 2.03
N ASP A 192 -22.21 -9.47 0.95
CA ASP A 192 -21.63 -10.02 -0.28
C ASP A 192 -20.18 -10.45 -0.07
N SER A 193 -19.39 -9.67 0.66
CA SER A 193 -18.00 -10.02 1.01
C SER A 193 -17.93 -11.26 1.90
N LEU A 194 -18.81 -11.36 2.90
CA LEU A 194 -18.89 -12.52 3.79
C LEU A 194 -19.31 -13.78 3.04
N LYS A 195 -20.27 -13.65 2.11
CA LYS A 195 -20.71 -14.75 1.26
C LYS A 195 -19.56 -15.25 0.39
N LEU A 196 -18.87 -14.35 -0.32
CA LEU A 196 -17.71 -14.70 -1.15
C LEU A 196 -16.61 -15.37 -0.31
N LEU A 197 -16.27 -14.80 0.84
CA LEU A 197 -15.25 -15.35 1.73
C LEU A 197 -15.61 -16.76 2.19
N LYS A 198 -16.85 -17.00 2.64
CA LYS A 198 -17.31 -18.34 3.07
C LYS A 198 -17.42 -19.36 1.95
N GLU A 199 -17.72 -18.92 0.72
CA GLU A 199 -17.71 -19.80 -0.45
C GLU A 199 -16.30 -20.30 -0.77
N LYS A 200 -15.28 -19.46 -0.55
CA LYS A 200 -13.87 -19.75 -0.85
C LYS A 200 -13.11 -20.35 0.33
N ASN A 201 -13.55 -20.07 1.55
CA ASN A 201 -12.92 -20.48 2.80
C ASN A 201 -13.95 -21.18 3.71
N PRO A 202 -14.00 -22.52 3.69
CA PRO A 202 -14.92 -23.30 4.53
C PRO A 202 -14.43 -23.48 5.97
N ASN A 203 -13.28 -22.90 6.35
CA ASN A 203 -12.74 -23.05 7.69
C ASN A 203 -13.57 -22.28 8.72
N GLU A 204 -13.68 -22.81 9.94
CA GLU A 204 -14.34 -22.09 11.06
C GLU A 204 -13.58 -20.81 11.42
N ASN A 205 -12.25 -20.88 11.45
CA ASN A 205 -11.38 -19.72 11.55
C ASN A 205 -11.09 -19.20 10.14
N LEU A 206 -11.76 -18.11 9.75
CA LEU A 206 -11.61 -17.48 8.43
C LEU A 206 -10.22 -16.85 8.20
N ASN A 207 -9.38 -16.71 9.23
CA ASN A 207 -7.98 -16.34 9.07
C ASN A 207 -7.08 -17.52 8.67
N SER A 208 -7.59 -18.76 8.70
CA SER A 208 -6.81 -19.94 8.33
C SER A 208 -6.80 -20.15 6.81
N PRO A 209 -5.63 -20.17 6.15
CA PRO A 209 -5.50 -20.53 4.74
C PRO A 209 -5.36 -22.05 4.53
N THR A 210 -5.32 -22.84 5.60
CA THR A 210 -5.05 -24.28 5.51
C THR A 210 -6.11 -24.98 4.68
N GLY A 211 -5.68 -25.74 3.67
CA GLY A 211 -6.55 -26.52 2.80
C GLY A 211 -7.26 -25.74 1.70
N LEU A 212 -7.04 -24.42 1.59
CA LEU A 212 -7.66 -23.61 0.55
C LEU A 212 -6.96 -23.80 -0.80
N ALA A 213 -7.74 -23.90 -1.87
CA ALA A 213 -7.23 -23.85 -3.24
C ALA A 213 -6.71 -22.45 -3.62
N GLU A 214 -7.34 -21.42 -3.04
CA GLU A 214 -7.01 -20.02 -3.21
C GLU A 214 -6.70 -19.45 -1.81
N PRO A 215 -5.44 -19.58 -1.33
CA PRO A 215 -5.07 -19.30 0.06
C PRO A 215 -5.24 -17.83 0.47
N GLN A 216 -5.41 -16.94 -0.51
CA GLN A 216 -5.62 -15.52 -0.28
C GLN A 216 -7.03 -15.18 0.25
N PHE A 217 -8.01 -16.08 0.15
CA PHE A 217 -9.35 -15.86 0.67
C PHE A 217 -9.42 -16.08 2.20
N VAL A 218 -8.76 -15.20 2.93
CA VAL A 218 -8.73 -15.15 4.40
C VAL A 218 -9.28 -13.82 4.90
N GLU A 219 -9.79 -13.82 6.12
CA GLU A 219 -10.46 -12.66 6.74
C GLU A 219 -9.54 -11.44 6.91
N PHE A 220 -8.24 -11.63 7.10
CA PHE A 220 -7.29 -10.52 7.17
C PHE A 220 -6.95 -9.89 5.81
N ASN A 221 -7.53 -10.38 4.71
CA ASN A 221 -7.39 -9.79 3.38
C ASN A 221 -8.71 -9.12 2.93
N GLY A 222 -8.67 -8.52 1.75
CA GLY A 222 -9.82 -8.04 1.03
C GLY A 222 -9.57 -8.01 -0.46
N GLY A 223 -10.46 -7.34 -1.19
CA GLY A 223 -10.34 -7.11 -2.62
C GLY A 223 -10.94 -5.76 -3.04
N PHE A 224 -11.01 -5.58 -4.35
CA PHE A 224 -11.44 -4.33 -4.99
C PHE A 224 -12.84 -4.52 -5.59
N SER A 225 -13.80 -3.63 -5.27
CA SER A 225 -15.12 -3.73 -5.90
C SER A 225 -15.05 -3.40 -7.38
N LYS A 226 -16.06 -3.83 -8.15
CA LYS A 226 -16.18 -3.44 -9.56
C LYS A 226 -16.15 -1.92 -9.72
N ALA A 227 -16.84 -1.18 -8.86
CA ALA A 227 -16.87 0.29 -8.92
C ALA A 227 -15.49 0.92 -8.74
N GLN A 228 -14.65 0.36 -7.86
CA GLN A 228 -13.27 0.83 -7.67
C GLN A 228 -12.38 0.46 -8.86
N LEU A 229 -12.51 -0.75 -9.41
CA LEU A 229 -11.73 -1.17 -10.58
C LEU A 229 -12.11 -0.40 -11.85
N ASP A 230 -13.40 -0.11 -12.04
CA ASP A 230 -13.88 0.74 -13.14
C ASP A 230 -13.29 2.16 -13.02
N TRP A 231 -13.35 2.76 -11.82
CA TRP A 231 -12.73 4.07 -11.55
C TRP A 231 -11.21 4.02 -11.77
N PHE A 232 -10.53 2.99 -11.28
CA PHE A 232 -9.09 2.83 -11.46
C PHE A 232 -8.72 2.77 -12.95
N ASN A 233 -9.46 2.03 -13.75
CA ASN A 233 -9.31 1.98 -15.21
C ASN A 233 -9.51 3.36 -15.86
N GLU A 234 -10.49 4.16 -15.41
CA GLU A 234 -10.69 5.54 -15.91
C GLU A 234 -9.48 6.44 -15.62
N VAL A 235 -8.91 6.37 -14.42
CA VAL A 235 -7.71 7.14 -14.04
C VAL A 235 -6.49 6.73 -14.85
N LEU A 236 -6.31 5.43 -15.08
CA LEU A 236 -5.21 4.93 -15.92
C LEU A 236 -5.39 5.31 -17.39
N THR A 237 -6.62 5.27 -17.92
CA THR A 237 -6.92 5.74 -19.28
C THR A 237 -6.57 7.21 -19.46
N PHE A 238 -6.90 8.05 -18.47
CA PHE A 238 -6.48 9.44 -18.44
C PHE A 238 -4.96 9.57 -18.45
N SER A 239 -4.27 8.78 -17.62
CA SER A 239 -2.82 8.81 -17.46
C SER A 239 -2.09 8.41 -18.75
N ASP A 240 -2.55 7.35 -19.43
CA ASP A 240 -2.05 6.93 -20.75
C ASP A 240 -2.20 8.06 -21.78
N THR A 241 -3.38 8.70 -21.82
CA THR A 241 -3.68 9.79 -22.77
C THR A 241 -2.75 10.99 -22.54
N ASN A 242 -2.41 11.27 -21.28
CA ASN A 242 -1.53 12.38 -20.90
C ASN A 242 -0.06 11.99 -20.80
N GLN A 243 0.30 10.76 -21.18
CA GLN A 243 1.67 10.23 -21.14
C GLN A 243 2.30 10.36 -19.74
N GLU A 244 1.48 10.17 -18.71
CA GLU A 244 1.93 10.12 -17.32
C GLU A 244 2.53 8.76 -16.99
N LYS A 245 3.38 8.72 -15.97
CA LYS A 245 3.80 7.50 -15.30
C LYS A 245 3.04 7.36 -13.99
N VAL A 246 2.54 6.17 -13.75
CA VAL A 246 1.66 5.87 -12.63
C VAL A 246 2.37 4.95 -11.64
N VAL A 247 2.39 5.38 -10.38
CA VAL A 247 2.70 4.52 -9.24
C VAL A 247 1.40 4.20 -8.50
N VAL A 248 1.04 2.92 -8.48
CA VAL A 248 -0.14 2.42 -7.78
C VAL A 248 0.28 2.02 -6.37
N VAL A 249 -0.56 2.29 -5.39
CA VAL A 249 -0.29 2.07 -3.97
C VAL A 249 -1.48 1.35 -3.36
N SER A 250 -1.23 0.27 -2.65
CA SER A 250 -2.26 -0.54 -1.98
C SER A 250 -1.64 -1.15 -0.73
N HIS A 251 -2.39 -1.34 0.35
CA HIS A 251 -1.86 -2.10 1.47
C HIS A 251 -1.57 -3.56 1.07
N ILE A 252 -2.53 -4.24 0.42
CA ILE A 252 -2.39 -5.63 -0.01
C ILE A 252 -1.73 -5.70 -1.40
N PRO A 253 -0.69 -6.53 -1.60
CA PRO A 253 -0.09 -6.77 -2.91
C PRO A 253 -1.00 -7.56 -3.87
N VAL A 254 -0.75 -7.39 -5.18
CA VAL A 254 -1.55 -8.04 -6.23
C VAL A 254 -0.78 -9.02 -7.11
N HIS A 255 0.57 -9.00 -7.09
CA HIS A 255 1.35 -9.88 -7.96
C HIS A 255 1.95 -11.07 -7.19
N PRO A 256 1.69 -12.34 -7.58
CA PRO A 256 2.19 -13.52 -6.87
C PRO A 256 3.72 -13.63 -6.76
N GLY A 257 4.44 -12.93 -7.64
CA GLY A 257 5.91 -12.87 -7.60
C GLY A 257 6.49 -11.91 -6.56
N SER A 258 5.69 -10.96 -6.03
CA SER A 258 6.15 -9.97 -5.04
C SER A 258 5.64 -10.25 -3.64
N THR A 259 4.91 -11.34 -3.41
CA THR A 259 4.33 -11.69 -2.11
C THR A 259 4.14 -13.19 -1.94
N GLU A 260 3.78 -13.63 -0.73
CA GLU A 260 3.27 -14.98 -0.50
C GLU A 260 1.81 -15.09 -0.95
N SER A 261 1.40 -16.29 -1.41
CA SER A 261 0.05 -16.47 -1.97
C SER A 261 -1.07 -16.14 -0.98
N VAL A 262 -0.84 -16.31 0.32
CA VAL A 262 -1.82 -15.96 1.36
C VAL A 262 -2.00 -14.45 1.54
N CYS A 263 -1.02 -13.63 1.14
CA CYS A 263 -1.04 -12.18 1.30
C CYS A 263 -1.53 -11.44 0.04
N LEU A 264 -2.08 -12.14 -0.96
CA LEU A 264 -2.64 -11.52 -2.16
C LEU A 264 -4.03 -10.92 -1.90
N ALA A 265 -4.41 -9.89 -2.66
CA ALA A 265 -5.80 -9.44 -2.70
C ALA A 265 -6.72 -10.55 -3.24
N TRP A 266 -7.94 -10.65 -2.73
CA TRP A 266 -8.91 -11.70 -3.09
C TRP A 266 -9.08 -11.84 -4.61
N ASN A 267 -9.28 -10.72 -5.29
CA ASN A 267 -9.43 -10.62 -6.73
C ASN A 267 -8.22 -9.95 -7.40
N TYR A 268 -7.00 -10.29 -6.95
CA TYR A 268 -5.75 -9.74 -7.50
C TYR A 268 -5.63 -9.85 -9.03
N LYS A 269 -6.21 -10.91 -9.62
CA LYS A 269 -6.20 -11.13 -11.07
C LYS A 269 -6.96 -10.04 -11.82
N ASP A 270 -8.06 -9.54 -11.25
CA ASP A 270 -8.85 -8.47 -11.86
C ASP A 270 -8.07 -7.15 -11.82
N ALA A 271 -7.43 -6.85 -10.68
CA ALA A 271 -6.56 -5.68 -10.54
C ALA A 271 -5.36 -5.73 -11.50
N LEU A 272 -4.70 -6.89 -11.62
CA LEU A 272 -3.62 -7.09 -12.61
C LEU A 272 -4.13 -6.93 -14.04
N SER A 273 -5.32 -7.44 -14.36
CA SER A 273 -5.90 -7.27 -15.70
C SER A 273 -6.13 -5.81 -16.06
N VAL A 274 -6.57 -4.98 -15.10
CA VAL A 274 -6.68 -3.53 -15.29
C VAL A 274 -5.29 -2.94 -15.51
N ILE A 275 -4.32 -3.21 -14.63
CA ILE A 275 -2.94 -2.71 -14.75
C ILE A 275 -2.32 -3.05 -16.11
N HIS A 276 -2.45 -4.31 -16.55
CA HIS A 276 -1.85 -4.81 -17.80
C HIS A 276 -2.53 -4.28 -19.06
N SER A 277 -3.70 -3.65 -18.93
CA SER A 277 -4.38 -2.98 -20.04
C SER A 277 -3.84 -1.56 -20.31
N HIS A 278 -2.93 -1.06 -19.46
CA HIS A 278 -2.39 0.30 -19.51
C HIS A 278 -0.86 0.29 -19.56
N GLN A 279 -0.26 1.25 -20.28
CA GLN A 279 1.20 1.35 -20.41
C GLN A 279 1.79 2.33 -19.39
N CYS A 280 0.98 3.24 -18.84
CA CYS A 280 1.43 4.25 -17.88
C CYS A 280 1.88 3.68 -16.53
N VAL A 281 1.46 2.47 -16.14
CA VAL A 281 1.79 1.91 -14.82
C VAL A 281 3.24 1.44 -14.79
N VAL A 282 4.06 2.06 -13.94
CA VAL A 282 5.48 1.73 -13.82
C VAL A 282 5.79 0.97 -12.53
N CYS A 283 5.00 1.15 -11.48
CA CYS A 283 5.23 0.49 -10.21
C CYS A 283 3.94 0.30 -9.41
N PHE A 284 3.85 -0.82 -8.69
CA PHE A 284 2.84 -1.13 -7.68
C PHE A 284 3.55 -1.31 -6.32
N LEU A 285 3.22 -0.46 -5.35
CA LEU A 285 3.75 -0.47 -4.00
C LEU A 285 2.77 -1.09 -3.02
N ALA A 286 3.25 -1.98 -2.15
CA ALA A 286 2.45 -2.60 -1.10
C ALA A 286 3.18 -2.84 0.23
N GLY A 287 2.41 -3.08 1.30
CA GLY A 287 2.87 -3.57 2.60
C GLY A 287 2.36 -4.99 2.86
N HIS A 288 1.82 -5.25 4.06
CA HIS A 288 1.09 -6.47 4.45
C HIS A 288 1.97 -7.73 4.59
N LEU A 289 2.84 -8.03 3.62
CA LEU A 289 3.86 -9.06 3.76
C LEU A 289 5.10 -8.47 4.42
N HIS A 290 5.26 -8.71 5.71
CA HIS A 290 6.35 -8.13 6.51
C HIS A 290 7.76 -8.58 6.11
N ASP A 291 7.88 -9.71 5.41
CA ASP A 291 9.15 -10.20 4.87
C ASP A 291 9.60 -9.44 3.62
N GLY A 292 8.72 -8.63 3.01
CA GLY A 292 8.99 -7.88 1.79
C GLY A 292 9.01 -8.77 0.53
N GLY A 293 9.03 -8.13 -0.64
CA GLY A 293 9.10 -8.85 -1.90
C GLY A 293 9.23 -7.92 -3.10
N TYR A 294 9.80 -8.44 -4.19
CA TYR A 294 9.98 -7.68 -5.41
C TYR A 294 9.86 -8.56 -6.65
N TYR A 295 9.15 -8.06 -7.66
CA TYR A 295 9.02 -8.70 -8.95
C TYR A 295 8.86 -7.67 -10.07
N LEU A 296 9.57 -7.87 -11.18
CA LEU A 296 9.30 -7.16 -12.43
C LEU A 296 8.46 -8.09 -13.31
N ASP A 297 7.25 -7.67 -13.65
CA ASP A 297 6.36 -8.51 -14.47
C ASP A 297 6.63 -8.40 -15.97
N SER A 298 5.96 -9.26 -16.74
CA SER A 298 6.14 -9.34 -18.19
C SER A 298 5.61 -8.11 -18.95
N HIS A 299 4.86 -7.23 -18.28
CA HIS A 299 4.35 -5.97 -18.84
C HIS A 299 5.23 -4.79 -18.44
N GLY A 300 6.34 -5.03 -17.74
CA GLY A 300 7.27 -3.98 -17.34
C GLY A 300 6.89 -3.26 -16.04
N VAL A 301 5.90 -3.78 -15.30
CA VAL A 301 5.47 -3.18 -14.03
C VAL A 301 6.32 -3.73 -12.89
N HIS A 302 6.90 -2.82 -12.11
CA HIS A 302 7.61 -3.18 -10.88
C HIS A 302 6.64 -3.37 -9.72
N HIS A 303 6.52 -4.58 -9.18
CA HIS A 303 5.78 -4.85 -7.95
C HIS A 303 6.76 -4.90 -6.78
N LEU A 304 6.59 -3.98 -5.83
CA LEU A 304 7.45 -3.87 -4.65
C LEU A 304 6.58 -3.91 -3.39
N THR A 305 6.78 -4.93 -2.58
CA THR A 305 6.19 -5.08 -1.26
C THR A 305 7.25 -4.79 -0.21
N LEU A 306 6.99 -3.82 0.67
CA LEU A 306 7.96 -3.35 1.65
C LEU A 306 7.98 -4.25 2.88
N GLU A 307 9.17 -4.42 3.43
CA GLU A 307 9.38 -5.06 4.72
C GLU A 307 8.69 -4.26 5.84
N GLY A 308 8.03 -4.97 6.75
CA GLY A 308 7.25 -4.37 7.82
C GLY A 308 8.13 -3.90 8.99
N ILE A 309 7.87 -2.68 9.48
CA ILE A 309 8.56 -2.11 10.64
C ILE A 309 8.37 -2.98 11.89
N VAL A 310 7.18 -3.54 12.12
CA VAL A 310 6.86 -4.27 13.34
C VAL A 310 7.68 -5.55 13.53
N GLU A 311 8.11 -6.21 12.45
CA GLU A 311 8.97 -7.41 12.52
C GLU A 311 10.47 -7.07 12.38
N THR A 312 10.80 -5.77 12.42
CA THR A 312 12.18 -5.30 12.33
C THR A 312 12.81 -5.19 13.73
N PRO A 313 13.95 -5.86 13.96
CA PRO A 313 14.58 -5.86 15.28
C PRO A 313 15.29 -4.52 15.58
N PRO A 314 15.57 -4.20 16.86
CA PRO A 314 16.10 -2.90 17.27
C PRO A 314 17.44 -2.46 16.66
N GLU A 315 18.23 -3.41 16.18
CA GLU A 315 19.51 -3.17 15.52
C GLU A 315 19.39 -2.90 14.00
N SER A 316 18.18 -2.90 13.45
CA SER A 316 17.89 -2.74 12.02
C SER A 316 16.86 -1.63 11.77
N HIS A 317 16.38 -1.52 10.53
CA HIS A 317 15.34 -0.58 10.10
C HIS A 317 14.52 -1.17 8.93
N ALA A 318 13.34 -0.61 8.64
CA ALA A 318 12.58 -0.96 7.44
C ALA A 318 11.81 0.25 6.85
N PHE A 319 12.54 1.16 6.20
CA PHE A 319 11.97 2.28 5.43
C PHE A 319 12.90 2.63 4.27
N GLY A 320 12.48 3.55 3.40
CA GLY A 320 13.37 4.09 2.38
C GLY A 320 12.90 5.40 1.77
N THR A 321 13.73 5.92 0.89
CA THR A 321 13.42 7.06 0.02
C THR A 321 13.49 6.60 -1.42
N ILE A 322 12.43 6.84 -2.20
CA ILE A 322 12.39 6.58 -3.64
C ILE A 322 12.66 7.89 -4.37
N HIS A 323 13.74 7.92 -5.13
CA HIS A 323 14.11 9.00 -6.03
C HIS A 323 13.54 8.73 -7.43
N VAL A 324 12.81 9.69 -7.96
CA VAL A 324 12.08 9.58 -9.22
C VAL A 324 12.81 10.31 -10.33
N TYR A 325 13.12 9.59 -11.39
CA TYR A 325 13.82 10.08 -12.57
C TYR A 325 12.94 9.96 -13.82
N ASP A 326 13.44 10.39 -14.97
CA ASP A 326 12.77 10.25 -16.27
C ASP A 326 12.78 8.84 -16.85
N ASP A 327 13.66 7.97 -16.38
CA ASP A 327 13.84 6.61 -16.91
C ASP A 327 13.74 5.52 -15.82
N LYS A 328 13.70 5.89 -14.54
CA LYS A 328 13.73 4.93 -13.44
C LYS A 328 13.21 5.49 -12.11
N LEU A 329 12.90 4.57 -11.20
CA LEU A 329 12.83 4.81 -9.77
C LEU A 329 14.10 4.26 -9.11
N VAL A 330 14.67 4.97 -8.15
CA VAL A 330 15.79 4.50 -7.32
C VAL A 330 15.36 4.49 -5.87
N LEU A 331 15.14 3.29 -5.32
CA LEU A 331 14.91 3.08 -3.90
C LEU A 331 16.25 3.09 -3.16
N LYS A 332 16.36 3.97 -2.18
CA LYS A 332 17.39 3.97 -1.14
C LYS A 332 16.78 3.45 0.15
N GLY A 333 16.97 2.15 0.41
CA GLY A 333 16.40 1.49 1.57
C GLY A 333 17.30 1.59 2.80
N ARG A 334 16.73 1.31 3.97
CA ARG A 334 17.45 1.20 5.24
C ARG A 334 17.11 -0.12 5.92
N GLY A 335 18.15 -0.75 6.48
CA GLY A 335 18.05 -2.02 7.19
C GLY A 335 17.60 -3.15 6.28
N ARG A 336 16.39 -3.67 6.51
CA ARG A 336 15.80 -4.79 5.80
C ARG A 336 15.42 -4.45 4.36
N ILE A 337 15.15 -3.18 4.06
CA ILE A 337 14.81 -2.75 2.69
C ILE A 337 16.11 -2.54 1.90
N PRO A 338 16.38 -3.33 0.84
CA PRO A 338 17.59 -3.15 0.04
C PRO A 338 17.44 -2.00 -0.96
N ASP A 339 18.57 -1.38 -1.31
CA ASP A 339 18.65 -0.47 -2.44
C ASP A 339 18.17 -1.15 -3.73
N LYS A 340 17.44 -0.41 -4.58
CA LYS A 340 16.93 -0.95 -5.85
C LYS A 340 16.84 0.11 -6.93
N VAL A 341 17.14 -0.28 -8.16
CA VAL A 341 16.89 0.52 -9.35
C VAL A 341 15.82 -0.17 -10.19
N MET A 342 14.77 0.56 -10.54
CA MET A 342 13.59 0.09 -11.25
C MET A 342 13.42 0.92 -12.52
N TYR A 343 13.95 0.44 -13.63
CA TYR A 343 13.91 1.13 -14.93
C TYR A 343 12.55 0.99 -15.58
N TYR A 344 11.98 2.12 -16.04
CA TYR A 344 10.76 2.10 -16.83
C TYR A 344 11.00 1.36 -18.14
N THR A 345 10.06 0.49 -18.49
CA THR A 345 9.99 -0.04 -19.85
C THR A 345 9.34 1.01 -20.74
N GLY A 346 10.00 1.33 -21.85
CA GLY A 346 9.52 2.33 -22.81
C GLY A 346 8.53 1.78 -23.84
#